data_AF-A0AAD1YQ07-F1
#
_entry.id   AF-A0AAD1YQ07-F1
#
_cell.length_a   1.000
_cell.length_b   1.000
_cell.length_c   1.000
_cell.angle_alpha   90.00
_cell.angle_beta   90.00
_cell.angle_gamma   90.00
#
_symmetry.space_group_name_H-M   'P 1'
#
loop_
_entity.id
_entity.type
_entity.pdbx_description
1 polymer ?
#
loop_
_entity_poly.entity_id
_entity_poly.type
_entity_poly.pdbx_seq_one_letter_code
_entity_poly.pdbx_strand_id
1 'polypeptide(L)'
;MLEWKAVGMDPIPRFDEEIGPLSPVAGSLAAGVSGLVAAAASHSLDTAKSRSQCIVLPKFVSMERKYLRWNRRGKRFERLTGIHPADRNFLMNGIWLRML
;
A
#
# COMPACT_ATOMS: atom_id res chain seq x y z
N MET A 1 11.52 19.39 -0.07
CA MET A 1 11.33 19.09 -1.50
C MET A 1 11.91 20.18 -2.42
N LEU A 2 12.37 21.32 -1.88
CA LEU A 2 12.96 22.42 -2.66
C LEU A 2 14.49 22.45 -2.62
N GLU A 3 15.13 21.70 -1.73
CA GLU A 3 16.60 21.71 -1.54
C GLU A 3 17.38 21.36 -2.82
N TRP A 4 16.91 20.41 -3.63
CA TRP A 4 17.56 20.06 -4.90
C TRP A 4 17.59 21.22 -5.89
N LYS A 5 16.62 22.13 -5.81
CA LYS A 5 16.53 23.32 -6.67
C LYS A 5 17.37 24.48 -6.11
N ALA A 6 17.68 24.46 -4.81
CA ALA A 6 18.58 25.40 -4.16
C ALA A 6 20.08 25.07 -4.39
N VAL A 7 20.41 23.84 -4.78
CA VAL A 7 21.79 23.44 -5.12
C VAL A 7 22.23 24.18 -6.39
N GLY A 8 23.10 25.18 -6.23
CA GLY A 8 23.68 25.96 -7.33
C GLY A 8 23.05 27.34 -7.56
N MET A 9 22.14 27.79 -6.70
CA MET A 9 21.71 29.19 -6.66
C MET A 9 22.78 30.03 -5.93
N ASP A 10 23.15 31.17 -6.51
CA ASP A 10 24.03 32.16 -5.90
C ASP A 10 23.35 33.54 -5.96
N PRO A 11 22.97 34.15 -4.83
CA PRO A 11 23.21 33.71 -3.44
C PRO A 11 22.36 32.50 -3.03
N ILE A 12 22.85 31.76 -2.03
CA ILE A 12 22.11 30.64 -1.42
C ILE A 12 20.79 31.19 -0.83
N PRO A 13 19.62 30.62 -1.21
CA PRO A 13 18.34 31.10 -0.73
C PRO A 13 18.23 30.88 0.79
N ARG A 14 17.73 31.91 1.49
CA ARG A 14 17.50 31.85 2.96
C ARG A 14 16.10 31.35 3.31
N PHE A 15 15.16 31.46 2.38
CA PHE A 15 13.77 31.07 2.57
C PHE A 15 13.28 30.23 1.38
N ASP A 16 12.37 29.28 1.64
CA ASP A 16 11.77 28.41 0.61
C ASP A 16 11.01 29.22 -0.47
N GLU A 17 10.56 30.43 -0.12
CA GLU A 17 9.85 31.37 -0.99
C GLU A 17 10.76 32.00 -2.06
N GLU A 18 12.08 32.04 -1.82
CA GLU A 18 13.08 32.52 -2.77
C GLU A 18 13.37 31.47 -3.87
N ILE A 19 12.98 30.22 -3.62
CA ILE A 19 13.09 29.13 -4.57
C ILE A 19 11.87 29.22 -5.48
N GLY A 20 12.08 29.70 -6.71
CA GLY A 20 11.00 29.93 -7.67
C GLY A 20 10.07 28.72 -7.87
N PRO A 21 8.87 28.89 -8.43
CA PRO A 21 7.84 27.87 -8.46
C PRO A 21 8.32 26.56 -9.07
N LEU A 22 7.94 25.44 -8.46
CA LEU A 22 8.17 24.11 -9.04
C LEU A 22 7.38 23.99 -10.34
N SER A 23 7.94 23.29 -11.34
CA SER A 23 7.20 22.99 -12.56
C SER A 23 5.92 22.22 -12.19
N PRO A 24 4.72 22.69 -12.59
CA PRO A 24 3.47 22.01 -12.30
C PRO A 24 3.48 20.55 -12.80
N VAL A 25 4.11 20.33 -13.96
CA VAL A 25 4.27 19.00 -14.56
C VAL A 25 5.16 18.10 -13.68
N ALA A 26 6.28 18.64 -13.18
CA ALA A 26 7.18 17.88 -12.30
C ALA A 26 6.47 17.51 -10.97
N GLY A 27 5.69 18.44 -10.41
CA GLY A 27 4.87 18.19 -9.22
C GLY A 27 3.82 17.10 -9.46
N SER A 28 3.08 17.17 -10.57
CA SER A 28 2.08 16.16 -10.94
C SER A 28 2.70 14.78 -11.17
N LEU A 29 3.86 14.70 -11.83
CA LEU A 29 4.56 13.44 -12.04
C LEU A 29 5.05 12.83 -10.71
N ALA A 30 5.65 13.64 -9.84
CA ALA A 30 6.10 13.18 -8.53
C ALA A 30 4.93 12.67 -7.68
N ALA A 31 3.80 13.39 -7.69
CA ALA A 31 2.59 12.96 -7.01
C ALA A 31 2.03 11.66 -7.59
N GLY A 32 2.00 11.51 -8.92
CA GLY A 32 1.56 10.29 -9.60
C GLY A 32 2.43 9.08 -9.24
N VAL A 33 3.76 9.22 -9.28
CA VAL A 33 4.69 8.17 -8.88
C VAL A 33 4.53 7.81 -7.40
N SER A 34 4.36 8.81 -6.52
CA SER A 34 4.09 8.56 -5.10
C SER A 34 2.78 7.79 -4.90
N GLY A 35 1.74 8.13 -5.65
CA GLY A 35 0.46 7.43 -5.64
C GLY A 35 0.59 5.97 -6.08
N LEU A 36 1.36 5.72 -7.14
CA LEU A 36 1.64 4.38 -7.66
C LEU A 36 2.37 3.50 -6.63
N VAL A 37 3.38 4.05 -5.95
CA VAL A 37 4.10 3.34 -4.88
C VAL A 37 3.17 3.00 -3.71
N ALA A 38 2.35 3.96 -3.27
CA ALA A 38 1.38 3.73 -2.21
C ALA A 38 0.31 2.69 -2.61
N ALA A 39 -0.15 2.73 -3.86
CA ALA A 39 -1.10 1.77 -4.41
C ALA A 39 -0.51 0.36 -4.49
N ALA A 40 0.76 0.23 -4.90
CA ALA A 40 1.46 -1.05 -4.96
C ALA A 40 1.70 -1.65 -3.57
N ALA A 41 2.11 -0.82 -2.59
CA ALA A 41 2.33 -1.27 -1.22
C ALA A 41 1.04 -1.75 -0.53
N SER A 42 -0.09 -1.10 -0.81
CA SER A 42 -1.41 -1.45 -0.23
C SER A 42 -2.15 -2.57 -0.96
N HIS A 43 -1.79 -2.88 -2.21
CA HIS A 43 -2.53 -3.80 -3.09
C HIS A 43 -2.80 -5.18 -2.48
N SER A 44 -1.79 -5.78 -1.84
CA SER A 44 -1.91 -7.12 -1.26
C SER A 44 -2.91 -7.18 -0.09
N LEU A 45 -2.99 -6.10 0.69
CA LEU A 45 -3.93 -5.98 1.82
C LEU A 45 -5.36 -5.78 1.31
N ASP A 46 -5.54 -4.93 0.30
CA ASP A 46 -6.85 -4.68 -0.31
C ASP A 46 -7.39 -5.96 -0.96
N THR A 47 -6.54 -6.71 -1.67
CA THR A 47 -6.92 -7.99 -2.28
C THR A 47 -7.34 -9.01 -1.21
N ALA A 48 -6.58 -9.12 -0.13
CA ALA A 48 -6.94 -10.01 0.98
C ALA A 48 -8.25 -9.58 1.67
N LYS A 49 -8.47 -8.27 1.84
CA LYS A 49 -9.70 -7.72 2.42
C LYS A 49 -10.92 -8.04 1.56
N SER A 50 -10.87 -7.78 0.25
CA SER A 50 -11.96 -8.11 -0.67
C SER A 50 -12.28 -9.60 -0.65
N ARG A 51 -11.26 -10.47 -0.64
CA ARG A 51 -11.44 -11.92 -0.54
C ARG A 51 -12.09 -12.34 0.78
N SER A 52 -11.66 -11.75 1.90
CA SER A 52 -12.24 -12.03 3.21
C SER A 52 -13.73 -11.65 3.30
N GLN A 53 -14.15 -10.62 2.57
CA GLN A 53 -15.56 -10.22 2.47
C GLN A 53 -16.37 -11.13 1.57
N CYS A 54 -15.77 -11.66 0.49
CA CYS A 54 -16.43 -12.62 -0.41
C CYS A 54 -16.56 -14.03 0.19
N ILE A 55 -15.66 -14.41 1.12
CA ILE A 55 -15.74 -15.69 1.81
C ILE A 55 -16.70 -15.53 2.98
N VAL A 56 -17.97 -15.91 2.78
CA VAL A 56 -18.93 -16.10 3.87
C VAL A 56 -18.51 -17.36 4.62
N LEU A 57 -17.61 -17.22 5.59
CA LEU A 57 -17.37 -18.28 6.56
C LEU A 57 -18.65 -18.44 7.39
N PRO A 58 -19.28 -19.63 7.41
CA PRO A 58 -20.42 -19.87 8.28
C PRO A 58 -20.02 -19.53 9.71
N LYS A 59 -20.87 -18.77 10.42
CA LYS A 59 -20.63 -18.31 11.80
C LYS A 59 -20.22 -19.46 12.74
N PHE A 60 -20.68 -20.68 12.45
CA PHE A 60 -20.32 -21.89 13.18
C PHE A 60 -18.84 -22.29 13.00
N VAL A 61 -18.28 -22.20 11.79
CA VAL A 61 -16.88 -22.55 11.51
C VAL A 61 -15.89 -21.58 12.16
N SER A 62 -16.27 -20.30 12.30
CA SER A 62 -15.44 -19.31 13.00
C SER A 62 -15.53 -19.47 14.52
N MET A 63 -16.71 -19.81 15.05
CA MET A 63 -16.93 -20.11 16.46
C MET A 63 -16.20 -21.39 16.89
N GLU A 64 -16.30 -22.47 16.10
CA GLU A 64 -15.61 -23.74 16.35
C GLU A 64 -14.09 -23.57 16.40
N ARG A 65 -13.50 -22.78 15.48
CA ARG A 65 -12.06 -22.49 15.54
C ARG A 65 -11.64 -21.76 16.81
N LYS A 66 -12.49 -20.86 17.33
CA LYS A 66 -12.23 -20.13 18.58
C LYS A 66 -12.33 -21.05 19.79
N TYR A 67 -13.35 -21.90 19.83
CA TYR A 67 -13.56 -22.86 20.92
C TYR A 67 -12.52 -23.97 20.94
N LEU A 68 -12.19 -24.55 19.78
CA LEU A 68 -11.26 -25.67 19.63
C LEU A 68 -9.77 -25.23 19.61
N ARG A 69 -9.47 -23.94 19.81
CA ARG A 69 -8.12 -23.35 19.74
C ARG A 69 -7.33 -23.82 18.52
N TRP A 70 -7.98 -23.96 17.36
CA TRP A 70 -7.29 -24.43 16.16
C TRP A 70 -6.23 -23.40 15.76
N ASN A 71 -4.96 -23.82 15.72
CA ASN A 71 -3.89 -22.97 15.23
C ASN A 71 -4.21 -22.47 13.81
N ARG A 72 -4.29 -21.14 13.64
CA ARG A 72 -4.48 -20.53 12.32
C ARG A 72 -3.34 -20.98 11.41
N ARG A 73 -3.65 -21.67 10.31
CA ARG A 73 -2.66 -21.97 9.27
C ARG A 73 -2.11 -20.66 8.71
N GLY A 74 -0.79 -20.62 8.45
CA GLY A 74 -0.10 -19.45 7.90
C GLY A 74 1.15 -19.02 8.67
N LYS A 75 1.98 -18.21 8.01
CA LYS A 75 3.16 -17.55 8.58
C LYS A 75 2.74 -16.51 9.64
N ARG A 76 3.67 -16.08 10.50
CA ARG A 76 3.39 -15.05 11.53
C ARG A 76 2.79 -13.77 10.95
N PHE A 77 3.31 -13.30 9.81
CA PHE A 77 2.81 -12.12 9.11
C PHE A 77 1.34 -12.28 8.68
N GLU A 78 0.99 -13.40 8.07
CA GLU A 78 -0.38 -13.69 7.59
C GLU A 78 -1.37 -13.79 8.74
N ARG A 79 -0.94 -14.34 9.88
CA ARG A 79 -1.76 -14.38 11.10
C ARG A 79 -2.02 -12.99 11.67
N LEU A 80 -1.03 -12.09 11.58
CA LEU A 80 -1.13 -10.71 12.05
C LEU A 80 -2.04 -9.87 11.14
N THR A 81 -1.87 -9.97 9.82
CA THR A 81 -2.64 -9.23 8.83
C THR A 81 -4.00 -9.84 8.51
N GLY A 82 -4.24 -11.09 8.92
CA GLY A 82 -5.49 -11.81 8.65
C GLY A 82 -5.58 -12.41 7.26
N ILE A 83 -4.48 -12.41 6.50
CA ILE A 83 -4.42 -12.97 5.14
C ILE A 83 -4.53 -14.51 5.20
N HIS A 84 -5.44 -15.08 4.41
CA HIS A 84 -5.58 -16.53 4.34
C HIS A 84 -4.45 -17.15 3.50
N PRO A 85 -3.79 -18.25 3.93
CA PRO A 85 -2.65 -18.83 3.20
C PRO A 85 -2.97 -19.28 1.77
N ALA A 86 -4.24 -19.57 1.47
CA ALA A 86 -4.67 -19.95 0.13
C ALA A 86 -4.66 -18.77 -0.87
N ASP A 87 -4.73 -17.53 -0.37
CA ASP A 87 -4.81 -16.34 -1.23
C ASP A 87 -3.43 -15.86 -1.71
N ARG A 88 -2.32 -16.47 -1.24
CA ARG A 88 -0.93 -16.08 -1.56
C ARG A 88 -0.67 -15.86 -3.05
N ASN A 89 -1.13 -16.78 -3.88
CA ASN A 89 -0.89 -16.74 -5.33
C ASN A 89 -1.73 -15.65 -6.03
N PHE A 90 -2.76 -15.12 -5.37
CA PHE A 90 -3.67 -14.13 -5.92
C PHE A 90 -3.41 -12.70 -5.41
N LEU A 91 -2.59 -12.52 -4.36
CA LEU A 91 -2.36 -11.23 -3.71
C LEU A 91 -1.82 -10.13 -4.66
N MET A 92 -1.13 -10.52 -5.73
CA MET A 92 -0.54 -9.60 -6.72
C MET A 92 -1.31 -9.57 -8.04
N ASN A 93 -2.39 -10.36 -8.17
CA ASN A 93 -3.17 -10.36 -9.40
C ASN A 93 -3.83 -9.00 -9.60
N GLY A 94 -3.77 -8.49 -10.84
CA GLY A 94 -4.38 -7.22 -11.20
C GLY A 94 -3.66 -5.97 -10.67
N ILE A 95 -2.46 -6.10 -10.07
CA ILE A 95 -1.71 -4.92 -9.59
C ILE A 95 -1.43 -3.92 -10.72
N TRP A 96 -1.20 -4.42 -11.94
CA TRP A 96 -1.00 -3.59 -13.13
C TRP A 96 -2.20 -2.67 -13.41
N LEU A 97 -3.44 -3.17 -13.30
CA LEU A 97 -4.65 -2.38 -13.52
C LEU A 97 -4.88 -1.32 -12.44
N ARG A 98 -4.32 -1.49 -11.25
CA ARG A 98 -4.43 -0.53 -10.14
C ARG A 98 -3.37 0.57 -10.21
N MET A 99 -2.27 0.30 -10.90
CA MET A 99 -1.16 1.25 -11.11
C MET A 99 -1.35 2.12 -12.36
N LEU A 100 -2.27 1.74 -13.26
CA LEU A 100 -2.61 2.44 -14.49
C LEU A 100 -3.63 3.55 -14.20
#